data_AF-W0T6L8-F1
#
_entry.id   AF-W0T6L8-F1
#
_cell.length_a   1.000
_cell.length_b   1.000
_cell.length_c   1.000
_cell.angle_alpha   90.00
_cell.angle_beta   90.00
_cell.angle_gamma   90.00
#
_symmetry.space_group_name_H-M   'P 1'
#
loop_
_entity.id
_entity.type
_entity.pdbx_description
1 polymer ?
#
loop_
_entity_poly.entity_id
_entity_poly.type
_entity_poly.pdbx_seq_one_letter_code
_entity_poly.pdbx_strand_id
1 'polypeptide(L)' 'MIVPVRCFSCGKVVGDKWEAYLNMLQEEELEEGTALTRLGLKRYCCRRMILTHVDLIEKFLRYNPLEKRD' A
#
# COMPACT_ATOMS: atom_id res chain seq x y z
N MET A 1 -4.65 4.05 6.83
CA MET A 1 -3.75 5.15 7.26
C MET A 1 -2.47 5.04 6.49
N ILE A 2 -1.55 4.14 6.83
CA ILE A 2 -0.37 3.77 6.03
C ILE A 2 -0.42 2.25 5.79
N VAL A 3 0.34 1.73 4.82
CA VAL A 3 0.49 0.28 4.58
C VAL A 3 1.05 -0.42 5.84
N PRO A 4 0.56 -1.62 6.23
CA PRO A 4 1.12 -2.33 7.37
C PRO A 4 2.57 -2.77 7.08
N VAL A 5 3.45 -2.67 8.08
CA VAL A 5 4.87 -3.07 7.93
C VAL A 5 5.00 -4.56 7.59
N ARG A 6 4.20 -5.41 8.24
CA ARG A 6 4.17 -6.87 8.04
C ARG A 6 2.75 -7.36 7.81
N CYS A 7 2.62 -8.46 7.09
CA CYS A 7 1.34 -9.13 6.91
C CYS A 7 0.81 -9.70 8.23
N PHE A 8 -0.46 -9.43 8.53
CA PHE A 8 -1.11 -9.86 9.77
C PHE A 8 -1.18 -11.38 9.96
N SER A 9 -1.11 -12.17 8.89
CA SER A 9 -1.19 -13.64 8.98
C SER A 9 0.18 -14.31 8.89
N CYS A 10 1.00 -13.92 7.91
CA CYS A 10 2.25 -14.61 7.58
C CYS A 10 3.48 -13.97 8.22
N GLY A 11 3.37 -12.74 8.75
CA GLY A 11 4.51 -11.98 9.28
C GLY A 11 5.53 -11.51 8.24
N LYS A 12 5.36 -11.85 6.95
CA LYS A 12 6.21 -11.37 5.85
C LYS A 12 6.20 -9.84 5.83
N VAL A 13 7.36 -9.23 5.61
CA VAL A 13 7.48 -7.78 5.41
C VAL A 13 6.81 -7.39 4.09
N VAL A 14 5.86 -6.46 4.19
CA VAL A 14 5.07 -5.95 3.05
C VAL A 14 5.11 -4.42 2.94
N GLY A 15 5.48 -3.70 4.01
CA GLY A 15 5.49 -2.24 3.99
C GLY A 15 6.56 -1.62 3.08
N ASP A 16 7.58 -2.38 2.72
CA ASP A 16 8.63 -2.01 1.76
C ASP A 16 8.17 -2.06 0.29
N LYS A 17 6.96 -2.55 0.01
CA LYS A 17 6.49 -2.89 -1.35
C LYS A 17 5.43 -1.94 -1.91
N TRP A 18 4.93 -1.00 -1.11
CA TRP A 18 3.79 -0.16 -1.50
C TRP A 18 4.11 0.79 -2.66
N GLU A 19 5.20 1.54 -2.55
CA GLU A 19 5.61 2.47 -3.61
C GLU A 19 5.93 1.74 -4.92
N ALA A 20 6.67 0.64 -4.84
CA ALA A 20 6.97 -0.20 -6.01
C ALA A 20 5.69 -0.77 -6.66
N TYR A 21 4.66 -1.10 -5.87
CA TYR A 21 3.36 -1.52 -6.40
C TYR A 21 2.67 -0.41 -7.17
N LEU A 22 2.64 0.82 -6.63
CA LEU A 22 2.02 1.96 -7.29
C LEU A 22 2.73 2.32 -8.60
N ASN A 23 4.07 2.33 -8.62
CA ASN A 23 4.84 2.61 -9.83
C ASN A 23 4.59 1.55 -10.92
N MET A 24 4.51 0.27 -10.55
CA MET A 24 4.17 -0.81 -11.49
C MET A 24 2.77 -0.65 -12.11
N LEU A 25 1.80 -0.11 -11.38
CA LEU A 25 0.46 0.14 -11.90
C LEU A 25 0.39 1.40 -12.76
N GLN A 26 1.08 2.46 -12.37
CA GLN A 26 1.00 3.77 -13.04
C GLN A 26 1.95 3.91 -14.22
N GLU A 27 3.20 3.47 -14.09
CA GLU A 27 4.24 3.64 -15.11
C GLU A 27 4.29 2.47 -16.07
N GLU A 28 4.17 1.24 -15.56
CA GLU A 28 4.26 0.01 -16.36
C GLU A 28 2.88 -0.52 -16.82
N GLU A 29 1.78 0.13 -16.42
CA GLU A 29 0.38 -0.26 -16.73
C GLU A 29 0.09 -1.75 -16.48
N LEU A 30 0.72 -2.35 -15.46
CA LEU A 30 0.56 -3.76 -15.14
C LEU A 30 -0.77 -4.05 -14.45
N GLU A 31 -1.33 -5.23 -14.70
CA GLU A 31 -2.44 -5.77 -13.92
C GLU A 31 -2.02 -6.02 -12.46
N GLU A 32 -2.92 -5.78 -11.51
CA GLU A 32 -2.66 -5.92 -10.07
C GLU A 32 -2.17 -7.32 -9.70
N GLY A 33 -2.76 -8.36 -10.31
CA GLY A 33 -2.36 -9.75 -10.08
C GLY A 33 -0.90 -10.01 -10.47
N THR A 34 -0.46 -9.43 -11.58
CA THR A 34 0.89 -9.55 -12.13
C THR A 34 1.88 -8.74 -11.30
N ALA A 35 1.55 -7.50 -10.94
CA ALA A 35 2.37 -6.65 -10.08
C ALA A 35 2.64 -7.31 -8.72
N LEU A 36 1.60 -7.86 -8.05
CA LEU A 36 1.76 -8.58 -6.79
C LEU A 36 2.66 -9.82 -6.91
N THR A 37 2.62 -10.50 -8.06
CA THR A 37 3.49 -11.65 -8.35
C THR A 37 4.94 -11.20 -8.48
N ARG A 38 5.19 -10.09 -9.19
CA ARG A 38 6.53 -9.51 -9.38
C ARG A 38 7.15 -9.02 -8.08
N LEU A 39 6.34 -8.49 -7.15
CA LEU A 39 6.75 -8.14 -5.78
C LEU A 39 7.02 -9.36 -4.86
N GLY A 40 6.94 -10.58 -5.39
CA GLY A 40 7.20 -11.82 -4.67
C GLY A 40 6.13 -12.14 -3.61
N LEU A 41 4.91 -11.61 -3.74
CA LEU A 41 3.79 -11.93 -2.86
C LEU A 41 3.09 -13.20 -3.35
N LYS A 42 3.61 -14.38 -2.97
CA LYS A 42 3.05 -15.66 -3.42
C LYS A 42 1.77 -16.06 -2.68
N ARG A 43 1.74 -15.88 -1.35
CA ARG A 43 0.60 -16.29 -0.50
C ARG A 43 -0.52 -15.25 -0.56
N TYR A 44 -1.77 -15.72 -0.68
CA TYR A 44 -2.96 -14.86 -0.70
C TYR A 44 -3.04 -13.91 0.52
N CYS A 45 -2.60 -14.38 1.69
CA CYS A 45 -2.65 -13.61 2.92
C CYS A 45 -1.73 -12.38 2.89
N CYS A 46 -0.58 -12.49 2.22
CA CYS A 46 0.34 -11.38 2.06
C CYS A 46 -0.08 -10.50 0.84
N ARG A 47 -0.77 -11.05 -0.18
CA ARG A 47 -1.36 -10.29 -1.30
C ARG A 47 -2.48 -9.34 -0.86
N ARG A 48 -3.43 -9.82 -0.04
CA ARG A 48 -4.54 -8.98 0.45
C ARG A 48 -4.07 -7.73 1.19
N MET A 49 -2.89 -7.77 1.81
CA MET A 49 -2.36 -6.62 2.56
C MET A 49 -2.05 -5.42 1.67
N ILE A 50 -1.74 -5.65 0.39
CA ILE A 50 -1.45 -4.59 -0.59
C ILE A 50 -2.70 -4.36 -1.45
N LEU A 51 -3.31 -5.42 -1.96
CA LEU A 51 -4.44 -5.32 -2.90
C LEU A 51 -5.65 -4.57 -2.32
N THR A 52 -5.94 -4.76 -1.03
CA THR A 52 -7.10 -4.12 -0.39
C THR A 52 -6.69 -2.96 0.52
N HIS A 53 -5.45 -2.47 0.41
CA HIS A 53 -5.01 -1.34 1.21
C HIS A 53 -5.65 -0.05 0.71
N VAL A 54 -6.05 0.81 1.65
CA VAL A 54 -6.54 2.16 1.36
C VAL A 54 -5.69 3.16 2.10
N ASP A 55 -4.96 3.97 1.33
CA ASP A 55 -4.01 4.94 1.86
C ASP A 55 -4.68 6.25 2.25
N LEU A 56 -5.27 6.25 3.44
CA LEU A 56 -5.98 7.41 3.99
C LEU A 56 -5.04 8.55 4.44
N ILE A 57 -3.74 8.30 4.61
CA ILE A 57 -2.81 9.35 5.06
C ILE A 57 -2.75 10.52 4.08
N GLU A 58 -2.83 10.25 2.78
CA GLU A 58 -2.89 11.27 1.73
C GLU A 58 -4.05 12.26 1.90
N LYS A 59 -5.14 11.83 2.52
CA LYS A 59 -6.26 12.71 2.88
C LYS A 59 -6.02 13.42 4.20
N PHE A 60 -5.44 12.75 5.18
CA PHE A 60 -5.17 13.33 6.49
C PHE A 60 -4.08 14.42 6.45
N LEU A 61 -3.06 14.27 5.60
CA LEU A 61 -2.01 15.27 5.40
C LEU A 61 -2.52 16.62 4.87
N ARG A 62 -3.76 16.67 4.35
CA ARG A 62 -4.39 17.92 3.87
C ARG A 62 -4.89 18.80 5.00
N TYR A 63 -5.05 18.28 6.21
CA TYR A 63 -5.53 19.07 7.35
C TYR A 63 -4.37 19.76 8.07
N ASN A 64 -4.47 21.07 8.23
CA ASN A 64 -3.49 21.84 9.00
C ASN A 64 -3.90 21.87 10.48
N PRO A 65 -3.09 21.33 11.40
CA PRO A 65 -3.42 21.33 12.83
C PRO A 65 -3.38 22.74 13.45
N LEU A 66 -2.73 23.71 12.82
CA LEU A 66 -2.58 25.09 13.32
C LEU A 66 -3.60 26.07 12.73
N GLU A 67 -4.55 25.59 11.92
CA GLU A 67 -5.58 26.44 11.32
C GLU A 67 -6.47 27.04 12.43
N LYS A 68 -6.28 28.33 12.70
CA LYS A 68 -7.18 29.08 13.58
C LYS A 68 -8.51 29.28 12.85
N ARG A 69 -9.58 28.73 13.40
CA ARG A 69 -10.94 29.08 13.02
C ARG A 69 -11.32 30.32 13.81
N ASP A 70 -11.39 31.46 13.12
CA ASP A 70 -12.00 32.68 13.64
C ASP A 70 -13.54 32.51 13.76
#